data_AF-A0A1Y1YWT7-F1
#
_entry.id   AF-A0A1Y1YWT7-F1
#
_cell.length_a   1.000
_cell.length_b   1.000
_cell.length_c   1.000
_cell.angle_alpha   90.00
_cell.angle_beta   90.00
_cell.angle_gamma   90.00
#
_symmetry.space_group_name_H-M   'P 1'
#
loop_
_entity.id
_entity.type
_entity.pdbx_description
1 polymer ?
#
loop_
_entity_poly.entity_id
_entity_poly.type
_entity_poly.pdbx_seq_one_letter_code
_entity_poly.pdbx_strand_id
1 'polypeptide(L)'
;MSNDQILELVIKFKNLQGERTQWYQVFDKIYQEYVKGEASYETYNEKCQEITTHFVKISNDVQEVEQNLKDLGSDTFAEQLRLVQNLEREKLQLTAKYQIFNRETVLGEKDYSEVVKETEELLEVVVASINDTLEELQDAIAEL
;
A
#
# COMPACT_ATOMS: atom_id res chain seq x y z
N MET A 1 -22.71 -21.79 -5.77
CA MET A 1 -21.51 -20.94 -5.71
C MET A 1 -20.60 -21.61 -4.71
N SER A 2 -19.36 -21.97 -5.07
CA SER A 2 -18.51 -22.68 -4.11
C SER A 2 -17.81 -21.66 -3.23
N ASN A 3 -18.03 -21.71 -1.91
CA ASN A 3 -17.28 -20.93 -0.93
C ASN A 3 -15.76 -21.13 -1.12
N ASP A 4 -15.33 -22.28 -1.66
CA ASP A 4 -13.96 -22.55 -2.06
C ASP A 4 -13.39 -21.52 -3.06
N GLN A 5 -14.18 -21.10 -4.06
CA GLN A 5 -13.73 -20.12 -5.06
C GLN A 5 -13.55 -18.72 -4.46
N ILE A 6 -14.44 -18.34 -3.53
CA ILE A 6 -14.33 -17.08 -2.78
C ILE A 6 -13.07 -17.14 -1.91
N LEU A 7 -12.86 -18.24 -1.19
CA LEU A 7 -11.70 -18.44 -0.34
C LEU A 7 -10.38 -18.36 -1.13
N GLU A 8 -10.30 -19.00 -2.30
CA GLU A 8 -9.13 -18.93 -3.18
C GLU A 8 -8.81 -17.49 -3.62
N LEU A 9 -9.83 -16.72 -3.99
CA LEU A 9 -9.68 -15.31 -4.38
C LEU A 9 -9.20 -14.45 -3.21
N VAL A 10 -9.75 -14.65 -2.01
CA VAL A 10 -9.32 -13.89 -0.83
C VAL A 10 -7.90 -14.28 -0.39
N ILE A 11 -7.51 -15.56 -0.51
CA ILE A 11 -6.11 -15.98 -0.30
C ILE A 11 -5.17 -15.31 -1.32
N LYS A 12 -5.54 -15.26 -2.60
CA LYS A 12 -4.77 -14.54 -3.63
C LYS A 12 -4.60 -13.06 -3.24
N PHE A 13 -5.68 -12.41 -2.80
CA PHE A 13 -5.62 -11.04 -2.31
C PHE A 13 -4.68 -10.86 -1.11
N LYS A 14 -4.74 -11.74 -0.10
CA LYS A 14 -3.83 -11.67 1.07
C LYS A 14 -2.36 -11.81 0.67
N ASN A 15 -2.05 -12.69 -0.28
CA ASN A 15 -0.69 -12.82 -0.81
C ASN A 15 -0.23 -11.54 -1.51
N LEU A 16 -1.11 -10.89 -2.29
CA LEU A 16 -0.84 -9.59 -2.92
C LEU A 16 -0.59 -8.48 -1.89
N GLN A 17 -1.31 -8.47 -0.76
CA GLN A 17 -1.03 -7.52 0.33
C GLN A 17 0.31 -7.79 1.03
N GLY A 18 0.69 -9.07 1.16
CA GLY A 18 2.02 -9.47 1.62
C GLY A 18 3.13 -8.94 0.70
N GLU A 19 2.98 -9.13 -0.61
CA GLU A 19 3.92 -8.60 -1.61
C GLU A 19 4.00 -7.06 -1.55
N ARG A 20 2.85 -6.38 -1.44
CA ARG A 20 2.78 -4.93 -1.31
C ARG A 20 3.55 -4.43 -0.09
N THR A 21 3.41 -5.11 1.05
CA THR A 21 4.13 -4.77 2.29
C THR A 21 5.64 -4.87 2.10
N GLN A 22 6.11 -5.93 1.43
CA GLN A 22 7.54 -6.08 1.12
C GLN A 22 8.06 -4.94 0.24
N TRP A 23 7.28 -4.51 -0.76
CA TRP A 23 7.67 -3.38 -1.61
C TRP A 23 7.68 -2.04 -0.87
N TYR A 24 6.77 -1.81 0.08
CA TYR A 24 6.87 -0.63 0.96
C TYR A 24 8.14 -0.64 1.82
N GLN A 25 8.58 -1.82 2.30
CA GLN A 25 9.85 -1.93 3.04
C GLN A 25 11.05 -1.61 2.15
N VAL A 26 11.05 -2.09 0.90
CA VAL A 26 12.08 -1.73 -0.09
C VAL A 26 12.06 -0.23 -0.37
N PHE A 27 10.86 0.35 -0.49
CA PHE A 27 10.69 1.77 -0.76
C PHE A 27 11.18 2.68 0.36
N ASP A 28 10.86 2.35 1.62
CA ASP A 28 11.41 3.06 2.77
C ASP A 28 12.93 2.89 2.83
N LYS A 29 13.44 1.67 2.68
CA LYS A 29 14.88 1.41 2.73
C LYS A 29 15.67 2.25 1.72
N ILE A 30 15.26 2.27 0.45
CA ILE A 30 15.99 3.04 -0.58
C ILE A 30 15.91 4.55 -0.33
N TYR A 31 14.80 5.02 0.26
CA TYR A 31 14.66 6.41 0.68
C TYR A 31 15.64 6.75 1.82
N GLN A 32 15.75 5.88 2.83
CA GLN A 32 16.68 6.08 3.94
C GLN A 32 18.15 6.09 3.45
N GLU A 33 18.52 5.17 2.57
CA GLU A 33 19.86 5.13 1.96
C GLU A 33 20.16 6.44 1.20
N TYR A 34 19.17 6.96 0.45
CA TYR A 34 19.32 8.22 -0.26
C TYR A 34 19.48 9.43 0.68
N VAL A 35 18.64 9.57 1.71
CA VAL A 35 18.70 10.70 2.65
C VAL A 35 19.99 10.68 3.49
N LYS A 36 20.53 9.50 3.78
CA LYS A 36 21.83 9.35 4.46
C LYS A 36 23.04 9.60 3.55
N GLY A 37 22.83 9.80 2.26
CA GLY A 37 23.90 9.94 1.26
C GLY A 37 24.60 8.63 0.90
N GLU A 38 24.01 7.48 1.24
CA GLU A 38 24.50 6.14 0.90
C GLU A 38 24.11 5.73 -0.53
N ALA A 39 23.07 6.35 -1.09
CA ALA A 39 22.64 6.20 -2.47
C ALA A 39 22.56 7.55 -3.21
N SER A 40 22.84 7.56 -4.51
CA SER A 40 22.66 8.75 -5.34
C SER A 40 21.17 9.00 -5.64
N TYR A 41 20.81 10.22 -6.03
CA TYR A 41 19.47 10.52 -6.51
C TYR A 41 19.08 9.67 -7.74
N GLU A 42 20.03 9.39 -8.63
CA GLU A 42 19.81 8.57 -9.83
C GLU A 42 19.41 7.15 -9.44
N THR A 43 20.16 6.53 -8.52
CA THR A 43 19.84 5.20 -7.98
C THR A 43 18.49 5.17 -7.26
N TYR A 44 18.19 6.19 -6.44
CA TYR A 44 16.90 6.31 -5.78
C TYR A 44 15.74 6.44 -6.78
N ASN A 45 15.91 7.27 -7.81
CA ASN A 45 14.88 7.50 -8.83
C ASN A 45 14.63 6.26 -9.70
N GLU A 46 15.68 5.54 -10.12
CA GLU A 46 15.56 4.26 -10.82
C GLU A 46 14.77 3.24 -10.00
N LYS A 47 15.08 3.14 -8.70
CA LYS A 47 14.35 2.24 -7.78
C LYS A 47 12.91 2.67 -7.59
N CYS A 48 12.61 3.96 -7.52
CA CYS A 48 11.22 4.44 -7.47
C CYS A 48 10.42 4.01 -8.70
N GLN A 49 11.02 4.00 -9.89
CA GLN A 49 10.36 3.53 -11.12
C GLN A 49 10.08 2.02 -11.08
N GLU A 50 11.04 1.24 -10.61
CA GLU A 50 10.87 -0.21 -10.39
C GLU A 50 9.73 -0.48 -9.41
N ILE A 51 9.76 0.13 -8.23
CA ILE A 51 8.73 0.00 -7.19
C ILE A 51 7.36 0.41 -7.71
N THR A 52 7.27 1.51 -8.47
CA THR A 52 6.02 1.97 -9.08
C THR A 52 5.43 0.92 -10.01
N THR A 53 6.27 0.25 -10.81
CA THR A 53 5.84 -0.83 -11.70
C THR A 53 5.24 -2.00 -10.90
N HIS A 54 5.85 -2.36 -9.77
CA HIS A 54 5.33 -3.38 -8.87
C HIS A 54 4.00 -2.98 -8.23
N PHE A 55 3.87 -1.76 -7.71
CA PHE A 55 2.60 -1.28 -7.15
C PHE A 55 1.47 -1.23 -8.18
N VAL A 56 1.77 -0.85 -9.43
CA VAL A 56 0.80 -0.89 -10.53
C VAL A 56 0.36 -2.32 -10.81
N LYS A 57 1.30 -3.26 -10.92
CA LYS A 57 0.97 -4.68 -11.14
C LYS A 57 0.08 -5.23 -10.03
N ILE A 58 0.48 -5.07 -8.76
CA ILE A 58 -0.31 -5.54 -7.62
C ILE A 58 -1.71 -4.90 -7.63
N SER A 59 -1.81 -3.61 -7.96
CA SER A 59 -3.10 -2.91 -8.02
C SER A 59 -4.02 -3.46 -9.12
N ASN A 60 -3.47 -3.84 -10.26
CA ASN A 60 -4.25 -4.48 -11.33
C ASN A 60 -4.70 -5.89 -10.93
N ASP A 61 -3.81 -6.67 -10.31
CA ASP A 61 -4.11 -8.02 -9.85
C ASP A 61 -5.20 -8.00 -8.75
N VAL A 62 -5.18 -7.01 -7.85
CA VAL A 62 -6.25 -6.80 -6.85
C VAL A 62 -7.59 -6.43 -7.51
N GLN A 63 -7.57 -5.58 -8.54
CA GLN A 63 -8.80 -5.22 -9.28
C GLN A 63 -9.42 -6.43 -10.00
N GLU A 64 -8.58 -7.32 -10.54
CA GLU A 64 -9.04 -8.58 -11.12
C GLU A 64 -9.70 -9.47 -10.07
N VAL A 65 -9.08 -9.62 -8.89
CA VAL A 65 -9.66 -10.40 -7.78
C VAL A 65 -11.01 -9.80 -7.34
N GLU A 66 -11.07 -8.49 -7.19
CA GLU A 66 -12.31 -7.80 -6.83
C GLU A 66 -13.42 -8.05 -7.86
N GLN A 67 -13.11 -7.97 -9.16
CA GLN A 67 -14.08 -8.22 -10.22
C GLN A 67 -14.58 -9.67 -10.18
N ASN A 68 -13.67 -10.64 -9.99
CA ASN A 68 -14.04 -12.04 -9.89
C ASN A 68 -14.94 -12.32 -8.67
N LEU A 69 -14.73 -11.64 -7.55
CA LEU A 69 -15.62 -11.73 -6.38
C LEU A 69 -17.03 -11.20 -6.70
N LYS A 70 -17.14 -10.09 -7.42
CA LYS A 70 -18.44 -9.56 -7.88
C LYS A 70 -19.14 -10.52 -8.83
N ASP A 71 -18.41 -11.11 -9.76
CA ASP A 71 -18.96 -12.07 -10.72
C ASP A 71 -19.48 -13.34 -10.03
N LEU A 72 -18.93 -13.68 -8.85
CA LEU A 72 -19.42 -14.75 -7.98
C LEU A 72 -20.59 -14.32 -7.07
N GLY A 73 -21.02 -13.06 -7.11
CA GLY A 73 -22.07 -12.51 -6.24
C GLY A 73 -21.60 -12.22 -4.81
N SER A 74 -20.29 -12.13 -4.60
CA SER A 74 -19.66 -11.91 -3.30
C SER A 74 -19.38 -10.42 -3.06
N ASP A 75 -20.45 -9.61 -3.07
CA ASP A 75 -20.36 -8.14 -3.05
C ASP A 75 -19.65 -7.63 -1.80
N THR A 76 -19.93 -8.21 -0.62
CA THR A 76 -19.29 -7.83 0.65
C THR A 76 -17.77 -7.91 0.58
N PHE A 77 -17.24 -9.05 0.10
CA PHE A 77 -15.80 -9.25 -0.02
C PHE A 77 -15.20 -8.31 -1.07
N ALA A 78 -15.89 -8.11 -2.20
CA ALA A 78 -15.45 -7.17 -3.23
C ALA A 78 -15.39 -5.71 -2.71
N GLU A 79 -16.36 -5.29 -1.91
CA GLU A 79 -16.39 -3.96 -1.28
C GLU A 79 -15.25 -3.78 -0.28
N GLN A 80 -14.96 -4.78 0.55
CA GLN A 80 -13.80 -4.77 1.46
C GLN A 80 -12.48 -4.66 0.70
N LEU A 81 -12.29 -5.43 -0.37
CA LEU A 81 -11.09 -5.33 -1.22
C LEU A 81 -10.95 -3.95 -1.86
N ARG A 82 -12.06 -3.37 -2.32
CA ARG A 82 -12.09 -2.01 -2.89
C ARG A 82 -11.69 -0.97 -1.83
N LEU A 83 -12.16 -1.12 -0.59
CA LEU A 83 -11.80 -0.24 0.53
C LEU A 83 -10.29 -0.30 0.80
N VAL A 84 -9.72 -1.50 0.96
CA VAL A 84 -8.26 -1.66 1.13
C VAL A 84 -7.50 -1.04 -0.05
N GLN A 85 -7.96 -1.24 -1.28
CA GLN A 85 -7.30 -0.68 -2.47
C GLN A 85 -7.34 0.85 -2.51
N ASN A 86 -8.37 1.49 -1.95
CA ASN A 86 -8.44 2.94 -1.82
C ASN A 86 -7.52 3.46 -0.72
N LEU A 87 -7.52 2.82 0.45
CA LEU A 87 -6.63 3.16 1.56
C LEU A 87 -5.16 2.99 1.16
N GLU A 88 -4.83 1.95 0.39
CA GLU A 88 -3.47 1.73 -0.11
C GLU A 88 -3.02 2.78 -1.13
N ARG A 89 -3.96 3.32 -1.92
CA ARG A 89 -3.68 4.46 -2.79
C ARG A 89 -3.37 5.71 -1.97
N GLU A 90 -4.14 5.95 -0.92
CA GLU A 90 -3.92 7.08 -0.01
C GLU A 90 -2.58 6.95 0.73
N LYS A 91 -2.27 5.77 1.27
CA LYS A 91 -0.98 5.46 1.89
C LYS A 91 0.20 5.73 0.97
N LEU A 92 0.12 5.31 -0.31
CA LEU A 92 1.18 5.57 -1.28
C LEU A 92 1.35 7.07 -1.55
N GLN A 93 0.25 7.82 -1.69
CA GLN A 93 0.27 9.27 -1.88
C GLN A 93 0.90 9.99 -0.68
N LEU A 94 0.50 9.61 0.53
CA LEU A 94 1.05 10.16 1.77
C LEU A 94 2.52 9.79 1.95
N THR A 95 2.92 8.57 1.59
CA THR A 95 4.33 8.13 1.64
C THR A 95 5.19 8.96 0.68
N ALA A 96 4.72 9.16 -0.56
CA ALA A 96 5.43 10.01 -1.52
C ALA A 96 5.51 11.47 -1.03
N LYS A 97 4.41 12.00 -0.49
CA LYS A 97 4.34 13.34 0.12
C LYS A 97 5.36 13.48 1.26
N TYR A 98 5.38 12.52 2.18
CA TYR A 98 6.31 12.45 3.29
C TYR A 98 7.75 12.50 2.78
N GLN A 99 8.13 11.61 1.85
CA GLN A 99 9.50 11.54 1.33
C GLN A 99 9.94 12.83 0.64
N ILE A 100 9.04 13.50 -0.10
CA ILE A 100 9.34 14.78 -0.75
C ILE A 100 9.63 15.86 0.30
N PHE A 101 8.74 16.05 1.28
CA PHE A 101 8.90 17.12 2.27
C PHE A 101 10.02 16.83 3.27
N ASN A 102 10.15 15.58 3.72
CA ASN A 102 11.22 15.18 4.64
C ASN A 102 12.59 15.37 3.98
N ARG A 103 12.75 15.03 2.70
CA ARG A 103 13.98 15.32 1.95
C ARG A 103 14.29 16.81 1.90
N GLU A 104 13.31 17.66 1.58
CA GLU A 104 13.53 19.12 1.55
C GLU A 104 13.92 19.68 2.94
N THR A 105 13.33 19.15 4.02
CA THR A 105 13.70 19.51 5.39
C THR A 105 15.12 19.09 5.76
N VAL A 106 15.54 17.88 5.37
CA VAL A 106 16.83 17.30 5.78
C VAL A 106 18.00 17.76 4.90
N LEU A 107 17.78 17.84 3.59
CA LEU A 107 18.83 18.10 2.60
C LEU A 107 18.71 19.46 1.91
N GLY A 108 17.55 20.11 2.00
CA GLY A 108 17.26 21.38 1.35
C GLY A 108 17.42 22.59 2.27
N GLU A 109 16.92 23.73 1.80
CA GLU A 109 16.98 25.01 2.53
C GLU A 109 15.68 25.34 3.29
N LYS A 110 14.62 24.56 3.09
CA LYS A 110 13.28 24.84 3.62
C LYS A 110 12.91 23.87 4.72
N ASP A 111 12.39 24.38 5.82
CA ASP A 111 11.87 23.57 6.91
C ASP A 111 10.39 23.24 6.68
N TYR A 112 10.09 21.95 6.50
CA TYR A 112 8.74 21.40 6.40
C TYR A 112 8.42 20.46 7.57
N SER A 113 9.09 20.58 8.71
CA SER A 113 8.93 19.66 9.85
C SER A 113 7.48 19.49 10.32
N GLU A 114 6.67 20.55 10.30
CA GLU A 114 5.23 20.47 10.63
C GLU A 114 4.47 19.60 9.61
N VAL A 115 4.68 19.83 8.31
CA VAL A 115 4.04 19.06 7.23
C VAL A 115 4.47 17.59 7.26
N VAL A 116 5.74 17.33 7.58
CA VAL A 116 6.28 15.97 7.75
C VAL A 116 5.54 15.27 8.87
N LYS A 117 5.45 15.90 10.05
CA LYS A 117 4.77 15.34 11.22
C LYS A 117 3.28 15.08 10.95
N GLU A 118 2.57 16.04 10.36
CA GLU A 118 1.15 15.85 9.98
C GLU A 118 0.98 14.68 9.01
N THR A 119 1.91 14.52 8.06
CA THR A 119 1.85 13.42 7.09
C THR A 119 2.14 12.07 7.74
N GLU A 120 3.03 12.01 8.74
CA GLU A 120 3.27 10.80 9.56
C GLU A 120 2.01 10.41 10.34
N GLU A 121 1.37 11.36 11.03
CA GLU A 121 0.14 11.11 11.78
C GLU A 121 -0.99 10.58 10.86
N LEU A 122 -1.12 11.13 9.65
CA LEU A 122 -2.07 10.63 8.65
C LEU A 122 -1.72 9.23 8.15
N LEU A 123 -0.43 8.93 7.96
CA LEU A 123 0.02 7.59 7.58
C LEU A 123 -0.33 6.55 8.65
N GLU A 124 -0.17 6.88 9.93
CA GLU A 124 -0.54 6.00 11.04
C GLU A 124 -2.04 5.66 11.00
N VAL A 125 -2.89 6.66 10.78
CA VAL A 125 -4.35 6.48 10.67
C VAL A 125 -4.73 5.59 9.48
N VAL A 126 -4.13 5.84 8.31
CA VAL A 126 -4.42 5.05 7.11
C VAL A 126 -3.93 3.60 7.26
N VAL A 127 -2.75 3.39 7.84
CA VAL A 127 -2.22 2.05 8.11
C VAL A 127 -3.11 1.30 9.11
N ALA A 128 -3.56 1.96 10.18
CA ALA A 128 -4.52 1.36 11.12
C ALA A 128 -5.81 0.94 10.39
N SER A 129 -6.37 1.85 9.58
CA SER A 129 -7.59 1.57 8.80
C SER A 129 -7.44 0.38 7.83
N ILE A 130 -6.25 0.24 7.20
CA ILE A 130 -5.95 -0.92 6.35
C ILE A 130 -5.96 -2.20 7.18
N ASN A 131 -5.27 -2.20 8.32
CA ASN A 131 -5.18 -3.38 9.18
C ASN A 131 -6.54 -3.78 9.73
N ASP A 132 -7.34 -2.83 10.18
CA ASP A 132 -8.71 -3.07 10.68
C ASP A 132 -9.57 -3.71 9.58
N THR A 133 -9.52 -3.17 8.35
CA THR A 133 -10.27 -3.75 7.21
C THR A 133 -9.79 -5.16 6.86
N LEU A 134 -8.49 -5.44 6.99
CA LEU A 134 -7.93 -6.78 6.75
C LEU A 134 -8.30 -7.78 7.84
N GLU A 135 -8.47 -7.32 9.08
CA GLU A 135 -8.97 -8.13 10.20
C GLU A 135 -10.45 -8.45 10.01
N GLU A 136 -11.29 -7.47 9.67
CA GLU A 136 -12.70 -7.70 9.32
C GLU A 136 -12.86 -8.69 8.17
N LEU A 137 -12.00 -8.59 7.15
CA LEU A 137 -11.96 -9.55 6.05
C LEU A 137 -11.60 -10.96 6.54
N GLN A 138 -10.66 -11.08 7.48
CA GLN A 138 -10.25 -12.35 8.07
C GLN A 138 -11.37 -13.00 8.89
N ASP A 139 -12.13 -12.20 9.63
CA ASP A 139 -13.29 -12.66 10.40
C ASP A 139 -14.40 -13.13 9.46
N ALA A 140 -14.71 -12.37 8.41
CA ALA A 140 -15.69 -12.76 7.40
C ALA A 140 -15.34 -14.09 6.70
N ILE A 141 -14.06 -14.37 6.47
CA ILE A 141 -13.61 -15.67 5.93
C ILE A 141 -13.90 -16.80 6.92
N ALA A 142 -13.74 -16.57 8.22
CA ALA A 142 -13.95 -17.61 9.24
C ALA A 142 -15.42 -18.03 9.37
N GLU A 143 -16.34 -17.21 8.85
CA GLU A 143 -17.78 -17.44 8.84
C GLU A 143 -18.32 -18.08 7.54
N LEU A 144 -17.48 -18.24 6.51
CA LEU A 144 -17.81 -18.92 5.23
C LEU A 144 -17.92 -20.45 5.35
#